data_AF-A0A6A6MQQ6-F1
#
_entry.id   AF-A0A6A6MQQ6-F1
#
_cell.length_a   1.000
_cell.length_b   1.000
_cell.length_c   1.000
_cell.angle_alpha   90.00
_cell.angle_beta   90.00
_cell.angle_gamma   90.00
#
_symmetry.space_group_name_H-M   'P 1'
#
loop_
_entity.id
_entity.type
_entity.pdbx_description
1 polymer ?
#
loop_
_entity_poly.entity_id
_entity_poly.type
_entity_poly.pdbx_seq_one_letter_code
_entity_poly.pdbx_strand_id
1 'polypeptide(L)'
;MSASQTLGGSSRCGRVLGPSFDKIVKNAAWRKHSLLVSACKSALDKLDTISDSSSNLNSHSPLLGISPSDAEFLLQPLILALDSAYAKVVEPALECAFKLFSLGLLRGEIDTNSSVNTVVSRMIESVCKVCGIGEEAVELAVLRVLLAAVRSPCVLIRGECLLNLVRSCYNVYLGGLTGTNQICAKSVLAQIMLIVFTRVEEDSLDVSIKTVSVSELLEFTDKSLNEGSSIYFCQNFVNEVMGASEGIPDAKLLLHSPSTIVQNGSDDGPLPVGAAKVTNGNDKEELGDREANDGAESVGAGTRGSKIRDDGFLLFRNLCKLSMKFSSHENPDDHILLRGKILSLELLKVAMGNGGLIWRNNERQVILNFELQLLCFYHLLFVSRPVELDIADIIILYYQ
;
A
#
# COMPACT_ATOMS: atom_id res chain seq x y z
N MET A 1 35.06 12.37 -28.45
CA MET A 1 34.01 11.40 -28.09
C MET A 1 33.00 12.15 -27.25
N SER A 2 31.90 12.60 -27.85
CA SER A 2 30.87 13.38 -27.17
C SER A 2 30.12 12.46 -26.21
N ALA A 3 30.29 12.67 -24.90
CA ALA A 3 29.45 12.02 -23.91
C ALA A 3 27.99 12.37 -24.22
N SER A 4 27.15 11.36 -24.44
CA SER A 4 25.71 11.54 -24.60
C SER A 4 25.22 12.31 -23.38
N GLN A 5 24.79 13.57 -23.55
CA GLN A 5 24.17 14.34 -22.48
C GLN A 5 22.93 13.57 -22.05
N THR A 6 22.96 12.96 -20.88
CA THR A 6 21.80 12.32 -20.29
C THR A 6 20.79 13.41 -19.97
N LEU A 7 19.63 13.40 -20.64
CA LEU A 7 18.51 14.29 -20.34
C LEU A 7 18.24 14.26 -18.83
N GLY A 8 18.22 15.43 -18.18
CA GLY A 8 17.98 15.56 -16.73
C GLY A 8 19.23 15.73 -15.86
N GLY A 9 20.34 16.26 -16.40
CA GLY A 9 21.52 16.59 -15.60
C GLY A 9 22.25 15.40 -14.94
N SER A 10 23.06 15.70 -13.92
CA SER A 10 23.94 14.72 -13.23
C SER A 10 23.28 13.99 -12.06
N SER A 11 22.15 14.50 -11.56
CA SER A 11 21.47 13.97 -10.37
C SER A 11 20.88 12.58 -10.60
N ARG A 12 20.79 11.76 -9.54
CA ARG A 12 20.19 10.41 -9.63
C ARG A 12 18.72 10.47 -10.02
N CYS A 13 17.96 11.38 -9.41
CA CYS A 13 16.56 11.61 -9.78
C CYS A 13 16.44 12.13 -11.22
N GLY A 14 17.35 13.00 -11.65
CA GLY A 14 17.36 13.54 -13.00
C GLY A 14 17.55 12.49 -14.10
N ARG A 15 18.39 11.47 -13.87
CA ARG A 15 18.55 10.32 -14.80
C ARG A 15 17.26 9.51 -15.00
N VAL A 16 16.32 9.57 -14.05
CA VAL A 16 15.02 8.89 -14.14
C VAL A 16 13.95 9.84 -14.69
N LEU A 17 13.87 11.05 -14.14
CA LEU A 17 12.87 12.04 -14.50
C LEU A 17 13.07 12.60 -15.91
N GLY A 18 14.32 12.92 -16.28
CA GLY A 18 14.65 13.58 -17.54
C GLY A 18 14.21 12.81 -18.79
N PRO A 19 14.62 11.54 -18.96
CA PRO A 19 14.16 10.74 -20.10
C PRO A 19 12.65 10.52 -20.11
N SER A 20 12.01 10.43 -18.94
CA SER A 20 10.56 10.28 -18.84
C SER A 20 9.81 11.55 -19.24
N PHE A 21 10.27 12.73 -18.84
CA PHE A 21 9.69 14.00 -19.26
C PHE A 21 9.83 14.23 -20.77
N ASP A 22 10.98 13.91 -21.36
CA ASP A 22 11.15 13.97 -22.81
C ASP A 22 10.16 13.03 -23.55
N LYS A 23 9.98 11.80 -23.05
CA LYS A 23 8.97 10.87 -23.60
C LYS A 23 7.54 11.40 -23.45
N ILE A 24 7.19 11.95 -22.29
CA ILE A 24 5.88 12.56 -22.06
C ILE A 24 5.63 13.71 -23.04
N VAL A 25 6.61 14.60 -23.22
CA VAL A 25 6.51 15.74 -24.16
C VAL A 25 6.31 15.25 -25.59
N LYS A 26 7.03 14.20 -26.02
CA LYS A 26 6.90 13.61 -27.36
C LYS A 26 5.54 12.95 -27.61
N ASN A 27 4.95 12.35 -26.58
CA ASN A 27 3.65 11.68 -26.68
C ASN A 27 2.46 12.61 -26.40
N ALA A 28 2.70 13.77 -25.81
CA ALA A 28 1.65 14.73 -25.49
C ALA A 28 1.09 15.40 -26.74
N ALA A 29 -0.25 15.43 -26.85
CA ALA A 29 -0.92 16.20 -27.89
C ALA A 29 -0.85 17.70 -27.56
N TRP A 30 0.01 18.45 -28.27
CA TRP A 30 0.28 19.88 -28.00
C TRP A 30 -0.98 20.75 -27.76
N ARG A 31 -2.05 20.51 -28.53
CA ARG A 31 -3.31 21.28 -28.42
C ARG A 31 -4.11 20.99 -27.15
N LYS A 32 -3.96 19.79 -26.57
CA LYS A 32 -4.69 19.36 -25.36
C LYS A 32 -3.85 19.49 -24.10
N HIS A 33 -2.53 19.35 -24.21
CA HIS A 33 -1.62 19.18 -23.07
C HIS A 33 -0.55 20.28 -23.01
N SER A 34 -0.87 21.50 -23.43
CA SER A 34 0.10 22.62 -23.46
C SER A 34 0.70 22.93 -22.07
N LEU A 35 -0.12 22.88 -21.01
CA LEU A 35 0.32 23.06 -19.63
C LEU A 35 1.29 21.96 -19.19
N LEU A 36 0.97 20.68 -19.48
CA LEU A 36 1.83 19.55 -19.18
C LEU A 36 3.17 19.66 -19.91
N VAL A 37 3.15 19.98 -21.21
CA VAL A 37 4.38 20.13 -22.00
C VAL A 37 5.25 21.26 -21.47
N SER A 38 4.66 22.40 -21.11
CA SER A 38 5.37 23.52 -20.48
C SER A 38 6.00 23.10 -19.14
N ALA A 39 5.24 22.41 -18.30
CA ALA A 39 5.71 21.92 -17.00
C ALA A 39 6.87 20.93 -17.13
N CYS A 40 6.79 19.96 -18.06
CA CYS A 40 7.88 19.01 -18.32
C CYS A 40 9.15 19.71 -18.82
N LYS A 41 9.04 20.69 -19.73
CA LYS A 41 10.19 21.45 -20.22
C LYS A 41 10.85 22.26 -19.11
N SER A 42 10.04 22.97 -18.31
CA SER A 42 10.57 23.74 -17.18
C SER A 42 11.24 22.85 -16.13
N ALA A 43 10.70 21.65 -15.89
CA ALA A 43 11.33 20.66 -15.02
C ALA A 43 12.65 20.12 -15.59
N LEU A 44 12.76 19.90 -16.90
CA LEU A 44 14.00 19.53 -17.57
C LEU A 44 15.09 20.60 -17.39
N ASP A 45 14.75 21.87 -17.68
CA ASP A 45 15.68 23.00 -17.51
C ASP A 45 16.18 23.09 -16.06
N LYS A 46 15.28 22.85 -15.09
CA LYS A 46 15.62 22.84 -13.67
C LYS A 46 16.54 21.67 -13.30
N LEU A 47 16.29 20.47 -13.82
CA LEU A 47 17.11 19.27 -13.56
C LEU A 47 18.56 19.45 -14.00
N ASP A 48 18.81 20.18 -15.08
CA ASP A 48 20.17 20.45 -15.57
C ASP A 48 20.99 21.32 -14.61
N THR A 49 20.31 22.09 -13.74
CA THR A 49 20.95 22.91 -12.70
C THR A 49 21.12 22.19 -11.36
N ILE A 50 20.40 21.09 -11.14
CA ILE A 50 20.40 20.36 -9.86
C ILE A 50 21.52 19.33 -9.85
N SER A 51 22.35 19.39 -8.81
CA SER A 51 23.37 18.37 -8.50
C SER A 51 22.97 17.57 -7.26
N ASP A 52 23.37 16.29 -7.21
CA ASP A 52 23.15 15.44 -6.05
C ASP A 52 23.89 16.03 -4.83
N SER A 53 23.12 16.48 -3.85
CA SER A 53 23.68 17.05 -2.62
C SER A 53 23.81 15.96 -1.57
N SER A 54 25.05 15.56 -1.24
CA SER A 54 25.33 14.59 -0.17
C SER A 54 24.94 15.12 1.22
N SER A 55 24.84 16.44 1.39
CA SER A 55 24.38 17.08 2.64
C SER A 55 22.87 16.94 2.90
N ASN A 56 22.06 16.62 1.87
CA ASN A 56 20.60 16.57 1.96
C ASN A 56 20.04 15.14 2.12
N LEU A 57 20.90 14.16 2.45
CA LEU A 57 20.49 12.78 2.72
C LEU A 57 19.53 12.67 3.92
N ASN A 58 19.58 13.63 4.84
CA ASN A 58 18.74 13.72 6.04
C ASN A 58 17.61 14.77 5.91
N SER A 59 17.38 15.32 4.71
CA SER A 59 16.25 16.22 4.48
C SER A 59 14.95 15.42 4.48
N HIS A 60 13.86 15.98 5.04
CA HIS A 60 12.48 15.48 4.86
C HIS A 60 11.97 15.69 3.41
N SER A 61 12.86 15.66 2.43
CA SER A 61 12.51 15.82 1.03
C SER A 61 11.94 14.51 0.49
N PRO A 62 10.88 14.56 -0.31
CA PRO A 62 10.33 13.37 -0.94
C PRO A 62 11.27 12.77 -1.99
N LEU A 63 12.22 13.54 -2.54
CA LEU A 63 13.22 13.06 -3.48
C LEU A 63 14.64 13.09 -2.91
N LEU A 64 15.34 11.98 -3.08
CA LEU A 64 16.69 11.80 -2.61
C LEU A 64 17.67 12.83 -3.19
N GLY A 65 18.34 13.59 -2.32
CA GLY A 65 19.39 14.53 -2.72
C GLY A 65 18.89 15.81 -3.38
N ILE A 66 17.58 16.05 -3.36
CA ILE A 66 16.90 17.23 -3.91
C ILE A 66 16.20 17.98 -2.77
N SER A 67 16.15 19.32 -2.82
CA SER A 67 15.43 20.11 -1.81
C SER A 67 13.91 19.85 -1.85
N PRO A 68 13.15 20.02 -0.75
CA PRO A 68 11.71 19.78 -0.76
C PRO A 68 10.95 20.63 -1.80
N SER A 69 11.32 21.90 -1.97
CA SER A 69 10.69 22.79 -2.95
C SER A 69 10.98 22.38 -4.39
N ASP A 70 12.21 21.97 -4.68
CA ASP A 70 12.56 21.47 -6.01
C ASP A 70 11.89 20.11 -6.26
N ALA A 71 11.77 19.26 -5.24
CA ALA A 71 11.11 17.97 -5.37
C ALA A 71 9.62 18.09 -5.68
N GLU A 72 8.91 19.00 -5.01
CA GLU A 72 7.52 19.36 -5.33
C GLU A 72 7.39 19.79 -6.79
N PHE A 73 8.24 20.73 -7.22
CA PHE A 73 8.27 21.26 -8.57
C PHE A 73 8.52 20.18 -9.63
N LEU A 74 9.45 19.26 -9.35
CA LEU A 74 9.82 18.18 -10.26
C LEU A 74 8.78 17.05 -10.32
N LEU A 75 8.03 16.79 -9.25
CA LEU A 75 6.99 15.75 -9.26
C LEU A 75 5.67 16.25 -9.86
N GLN A 76 5.42 17.55 -9.89
CA GLN A 76 4.17 18.12 -10.41
C GLN A 76 3.88 17.76 -11.90
N PRO A 77 4.84 17.79 -12.84
CA PRO A 77 4.59 17.35 -14.22
C PRO A 77 4.20 15.87 -14.31
N LEU A 78 4.71 15.03 -13.40
CA LEU A 78 4.38 13.62 -13.36
C LEU A 78 2.92 13.40 -12.95
N ILE A 79 2.44 14.15 -11.95
CA ILE A 79 1.03 14.15 -11.54
C ILE A 79 0.13 14.61 -12.69
N LEU A 80 0.48 15.72 -13.36
CA LEU A 80 -0.27 16.22 -14.52
C LEU A 80 -0.33 15.20 -15.67
N ALA A 81 0.72 14.40 -15.87
CA ALA A 81 0.74 13.35 -16.87
C ALA A 81 -0.22 12.21 -16.50
N LEU A 82 -0.21 11.76 -15.24
CA LEU A 82 -1.12 10.74 -14.72
C LEU A 82 -2.59 11.19 -14.81
N ASP A 83 -2.87 12.46 -14.46
CA ASP A 83 -4.23 13.03 -14.50
C ASP A 83 -4.74 13.33 -15.91
N SER A 84 -3.90 13.21 -16.95
CA SER A 84 -4.30 13.50 -18.34
C SER A 84 -5.33 12.51 -18.90
N ALA A 85 -5.48 11.35 -18.27
CA ALA A 85 -6.29 10.23 -18.75
C ALA A 85 -6.00 9.83 -20.21
N TYR A 86 -4.78 10.10 -20.70
CA TYR A 86 -4.36 9.78 -22.06
C TYR A 86 -3.24 8.73 -22.02
N ALA A 87 -3.56 7.48 -22.39
CA ALA A 87 -2.68 6.33 -22.22
C ALA A 87 -1.22 6.56 -22.66
N LYS A 88 -1.00 7.13 -23.85
CA LYS A 88 0.36 7.41 -24.37
C LYS A 88 1.20 8.35 -23.51
N VAL A 89 0.56 9.20 -22.70
CA VAL A 89 1.20 10.11 -21.73
C VAL A 89 1.29 9.47 -20.35
N VAL A 90 0.27 8.71 -19.96
CA VAL A 90 0.18 8.02 -18.67
C VAL A 90 1.21 6.89 -18.57
N GLU A 91 1.40 6.08 -19.61
CA GLU A 91 2.38 4.97 -19.63
C GLU A 91 3.81 5.40 -19.25
N PRO A 92 4.44 6.41 -19.90
CA PRO A 92 5.78 6.86 -19.50
C PRO A 92 5.80 7.51 -18.10
N ALA A 93 4.67 8.04 -17.62
CA ALA A 93 4.54 8.54 -16.26
C ALA A 93 4.54 7.40 -15.22
N LEU A 94 3.75 6.34 -15.44
CA LEU A 94 3.74 5.15 -14.59
C LEU A 94 5.12 4.48 -14.54
N GLU A 95 5.79 4.35 -15.68
CA GLU A 95 7.15 3.78 -15.74
C GLU A 95 8.17 4.65 -14.99
N CYS A 96 8.00 5.98 -15.01
CA CYS A 96 8.82 6.88 -14.21
C CYS A 96 8.58 6.66 -12.70
N ALA A 97 7.31 6.65 -12.27
CA ALA A 97 6.93 6.42 -10.88
C ALA A 97 7.46 5.08 -10.36
N PHE A 98 7.34 4.01 -11.17
CA PHE A 98 7.89 2.69 -10.84
C PHE A 98 9.39 2.76 -10.56
N LYS A 99 10.18 3.40 -11.44
CA LYS A 99 11.63 3.54 -11.25
C LYS A 99 11.98 4.35 -10.00
N LEU A 100 11.24 5.43 -9.74
CA LEU A 100 11.47 6.27 -8.56
C LEU A 100 11.29 5.49 -7.26
N PHE A 101 10.25 4.64 -7.16
CA PHE A 101 10.04 3.77 -6.00
C PHE A 101 11.06 2.62 -5.93
N SER A 102 11.27 1.92 -7.04
CA SER A 102 12.14 0.75 -7.13
C SER A 102 13.60 1.06 -6.80
N LEU A 103 14.07 2.25 -7.17
CA LEU A 103 15.43 2.74 -6.89
C LEU A 103 15.56 3.43 -5.52
N GLY A 104 14.48 3.53 -4.73
CA GLY A 104 14.49 4.23 -3.44
C GLY A 104 14.80 5.73 -3.54
N LEU A 105 14.44 6.34 -4.67
CA LEU A 105 14.61 7.77 -4.93
C LEU A 105 13.47 8.58 -4.30
N LEU A 106 12.26 8.00 -4.25
CA LEU A 106 11.16 8.52 -3.43
C LEU A 106 11.32 8.05 -1.98
N ARG A 107 11.14 8.96 -1.03
CA ARG A 107 11.38 8.71 0.39
C ARG A 107 10.33 9.36 1.29
N GLY A 108 10.22 8.81 2.50
CA GLY A 108 9.51 9.41 3.62
C GLY A 108 8.14 8.80 3.89
N GLU A 109 7.45 9.39 4.87
CA GLU A 109 6.09 9.01 5.24
C GLU A 109 5.10 9.63 4.26
N ILE A 110 4.14 8.83 3.78
CA ILE A 110 3.06 9.23 2.89
C ILE A 110 1.76 9.01 3.65
N ASP A 111 1.11 10.11 4.00
CA ASP A 111 -0.18 10.11 4.70
C ASP A 111 -1.05 11.21 4.10
N THR A 112 -2.29 10.87 3.74
CA THR A 112 -3.27 11.83 3.18
C THR A 112 -3.68 12.90 4.20
N ASN A 113 -3.59 12.60 5.49
CA ASN A 113 -3.96 13.51 6.57
C ASN A 113 -2.78 14.38 7.05
N SER A 114 -1.57 14.09 6.56
CA SER A 114 -0.35 14.83 6.91
C SER A 114 -0.07 15.94 5.91
N SER A 115 0.48 17.05 6.41
CA SER A 115 1.03 18.11 5.55
C SER A 115 2.41 17.77 4.97
N VAL A 116 2.96 16.59 5.26
CA VAL A 116 4.29 16.15 4.82
C VAL A 116 4.15 15.27 3.57
N ASN A 117 5.03 15.48 2.58
CA ASN A 117 5.06 14.72 1.32
C ASN A 117 3.73 14.67 0.56
N THR A 118 2.94 15.74 0.63
CA THR A 118 1.62 15.85 -0.01
C THR A 118 1.69 15.55 -1.51
N VAL A 119 2.77 15.91 -2.19
CA VAL A 119 2.98 15.60 -3.62
C VAL A 119 3.08 14.11 -3.91
N VAL A 120 3.74 13.33 -3.05
CA VAL A 120 3.87 11.89 -3.26
C VAL A 120 2.54 11.19 -2.97
N SER A 121 1.80 11.66 -1.95
CA SER A 121 0.44 11.21 -1.68
C SER A 121 -0.49 11.48 -2.87
N ARG A 122 -0.47 12.71 -3.42
CA ARG A 122 -1.20 13.08 -4.65
C ARG A 122 -0.79 12.23 -5.84
N MET A 123 0.51 11.95 -6.00
CA MET A 123 1.00 11.09 -7.07
C MET A 123 0.45 9.67 -6.94
N ILE A 124 0.46 9.06 -5.75
CA ILE A 124 -0.14 7.73 -5.53
C ILE A 124 -1.66 7.77 -5.80
N GLU A 125 -2.34 8.83 -5.39
CA GLU A 125 -3.77 9.02 -5.68
C GLU A 125 -4.05 9.08 -7.18
N SER A 126 -3.25 9.84 -7.95
CA SER A 126 -3.34 9.89 -9.42
C SER A 126 -3.04 8.53 -10.04
N VAL A 127 -2.02 7.80 -9.57
CA VAL A 127 -1.76 6.41 -10.01
C VAL A 127 -2.97 5.51 -9.76
N CYS A 128 -3.63 5.63 -8.60
CA CYS A 128 -4.82 4.86 -8.26
C CYS A 128 -6.02 5.18 -9.17
N LYS A 129 -6.17 6.44 -9.61
CA LYS A 129 -7.24 6.89 -10.52
C LYS A 129 -7.06 6.41 -11.96
N VAL A 130 -5.81 6.22 -12.39
CA VAL A 130 -5.46 5.81 -13.75
C VAL A 130 -6.04 4.45 -14.15
N CYS A 131 -6.33 3.55 -13.19
CA CYS A 131 -7.01 2.27 -13.48
C CYS A 131 -8.33 2.44 -14.24
N GLY A 132 -8.99 3.61 -14.15
CA GLY A 132 -10.26 3.88 -14.82
C GLY A 132 -10.18 4.12 -16.34
N ILE A 133 -8.99 4.10 -16.96
CA ILE A 133 -8.83 4.35 -18.40
C ILE A 133 -9.33 3.16 -19.26
N GLY A 134 -9.35 1.95 -18.70
CA GLY A 134 -9.84 0.76 -19.40
C GLY A 134 -8.87 0.19 -20.43
N GLU A 135 -7.56 0.31 -20.20
CA GLU A 135 -6.51 -0.31 -21.01
C GLU A 135 -5.69 -1.32 -20.20
N GLU A 136 -5.53 -2.55 -20.69
CA GLU A 136 -4.86 -3.65 -19.97
C GLU A 136 -3.42 -3.35 -19.58
N ALA A 137 -2.65 -2.73 -20.50
CA ALA A 137 -1.25 -2.39 -20.25
C ALA A 137 -1.12 -1.35 -19.12
N VAL A 138 -2.10 -0.43 -19.02
CA VAL A 138 -2.16 0.58 -17.98
C VAL A 138 -2.51 -0.05 -16.64
N GLU A 139 -3.44 -1.00 -16.57
CA GLU A 139 -3.76 -1.74 -15.34
C GLU A 139 -2.52 -2.44 -14.77
N LEU A 140 -1.78 -3.17 -15.60
CA LEU A 140 -0.55 -3.85 -15.20
C LEU A 140 0.52 -2.84 -14.74
N ALA A 141 0.68 -1.72 -15.46
CA ALA A 141 1.62 -0.67 -15.07
C ALA A 141 1.25 -0.03 -13.72
N VAL A 142 -0.04 0.16 -13.42
CA VAL A 142 -0.47 0.64 -12.10
C VAL A 142 -0.13 -0.38 -11.01
N LEU A 143 -0.49 -1.66 -11.19
CA LEU A 143 -0.15 -2.72 -10.23
C LEU A 143 1.36 -2.76 -9.92
N ARG A 144 2.18 -2.58 -10.96
CA ARG A 144 3.64 -2.53 -10.88
C ARG A 144 4.13 -1.38 -10.00
N VAL A 145 3.59 -0.17 -10.20
CA VAL A 145 3.92 1.02 -9.40
C VAL A 145 3.50 0.86 -7.95
N LEU A 146 2.26 0.40 -7.70
CA LEU A 146 1.71 0.26 -6.35
C LEU A 146 2.47 -0.80 -5.53
N LEU A 147 2.82 -1.94 -6.15
CA LEU A 147 3.67 -2.94 -5.49
C LEU A 147 5.08 -2.40 -5.22
N ALA A 148 5.69 -1.68 -6.16
CA ALA A 148 7.00 -1.06 -5.95
C ALA A 148 6.99 -0.03 -4.81
N ALA A 149 5.92 0.75 -4.68
CA ALA A 149 5.74 1.74 -3.62
C ALA A 149 5.67 1.07 -2.25
N VAL A 150 4.85 0.01 -2.10
CA VAL A 150 4.76 -0.75 -0.84
C VAL A 150 6.05 -1.49 -0.54
N ARG A 151 6.71 -2.08 -1.55
CA ARG A 151 7.97 -2.83 -1.39
C ARG A 151 9.12 -1.94 -0.91
N SER A 152 9.17 -0.68 -1.32
CA SER A 152 10.30 0.21 -1.04
C SER A 152 10.52 0.35 0.47
N PRO A 153 11.75 0.12 1.00
CA PRO A 153 12.04 0.34 2.42
C PRO A 153 12.21 1.83 2.76
N CYS A 154 12.27 2.69 1.75
CA CYS A 154 12.46 4.14 1.92
C CYS A 154 11.14 4.89 2.13
N VAL A 155 10.00 4.23 1.97
CA VAL A 155 8.67 4.84 1.97
C VAL A 155 7.77 4.11 2.96
N LEU A 156 7.10 4.87 3.83
CA LEU A 156 6.06 4.37 4.72
C LEU A 156 4.70 4.92 4.26
N ILE A 157 3.84 4.06 3.74
CA ILE A 157 2.48 4.43 3.30
C ILE A 157 1.51 4.20 4.47
N ARG A 158 0.85 5.27 4.91
CA ARG A 158 -0.02 5.28 6.09
C ARG A 158 -1.50 5.29 5.75
N GLY A 159 -2.32 4.83 6.68
CA GLY A 159 -3.74 5.18 6.78
C GLY A 159 -4.56 4.94 5.50
N GLU A 160 -5.39 5.93 5.15
CA GLU A 160 -6.28 5.87 3.97
C GLU A 160 -5.51 5.74 2.65
N CYS A 161 -4.27 6.21 2.57
CA CYS A 161 -3.44 6.06 1.37
C CYS A 161 -3.16 4.57 1.10
N LEU A 162 -2.80 3.82 2.15
CA LEU A 162 -2.58 2.37 2.06
C LEU A 162 -3.88 1.64 1.67
N LEU A 163 -5.00 2.00 2.30
CA LEU A 163 -6.30 1.41 1.98
C LEU A 163 -6.71 1.69 0.54
N ASN A 164 -6.48 2.90 0.03
CA ASN A 164 -6.83 3.26 -1.32
C ASN A 164 -5.97 2.52 -2.36
N LEU A 165 -4.68 2.35 -2.10
CA LEU A 165 -3.79 1.54 -2.93
C LEU A 165 -4.28 0.10 -3.03
N VAL A 166 -4.57 -0.54 -1.89
CA VAL A 166 -5.10 -1.91 -1.86
C VAL A 166 -6.44 -1.99 -2.59
N ARG A 167 -7.33 -1.01 -2.37
CA ARG A 167 -8.63 -0.91 -3.06
C ARG A 167 -8.47 -0.80 -4.57
N SER A 168 -7.50 -0.03 -5.07
CA SER A 168 -7.23 0.07 -6.51
C SER A 168 -6.78 -1.27 -7.09
N CYS A 169 -5.87 -1.99 -6.45
CA CYS A 169 -5.49 -3.34 -6.88
C CYS A 169 -6.69 -4.31 -6.83
N TYR A 170 -7.52 -4.21 -5.80
CA TYR A 170 -8.73 -5.00 -5.64
C TYR A 170 -9.76 -4.73 -6.75
N ASN A 171 -9.93 -3.47 -7.15
CA ASN A 171 -10.81 -3.10 -8.26
C ASN A 171 -10.29 -3.64 -9.60
N VAL A 172 -8.97 -3.65 -9.84
CA VAL A 172 -8.39 -4.30 -11.03
C VAL A 172 -8.65 -5.81 -11.00
N TYR A 173 -8.65 -6.46 -9.84
CA TYR A 173 -9.03 -7.87 -9.77
C TYR A 173 -10.53 -8.11 -10.08
N LEU A 174 -11.42 -7.27 -9.57
CA LEU A 174 -12.86 -7.44 -9.77
C LEU A 174 -13.33 -7.04 -11.17
N GLY A 175 -12.77 -5.95 -11.71
CA GLY A 175 -13.13 -5.39 -13.01
C GLY A 175 -12.14 -5.65 -14.14
N GLY A 176 -11.06 -6.41 -13.86
CA GLY A 176 -9.95 -6.59 -14.80
C GLY A 176 -10.38 -7.16 -16.13
N LEU A 177 -9.82 -6.61 -17.20
CA LEU A 177 -10.24 -6.87 -18.59
C LEU A 177 -9.89 -8.27 -19.08
N THR A 178 -8.88 -8.92 -18.47
CA THR A 178 -8.43 -10.28 -18.77
C THR A 178 -8.20 -11.13 -17.53
N GLY A 179 -8.29 -12.45 -17.68
CA GLY A 179 -7.92 -13.40 -16.63
C GLY A 179 -6.48 -13.21 -16.14
N THR A 180 -5.55 -12.88 -17.03
CA THR A 180 -4.15 -12.57 -16.68
C THR A 180 -4.04 -11.35 -15.79
N ASN A 181 -4.71 -10.23 -16.12
CA ASN A 181 -4.69 -9.04 -15.27
C ASN A 181 -5.30 -9.31 -13.90
N GLN A 182 -6.36 -10.13 -13.85
CA GLN A 182 -6.97 -10.55 -12.59
C GLN A 182 -6.00 -11.41 -11.76
N ILE A 183 -5.32 -12.40 -12.35
CA ILE A 183 -4.30 -13.20 -11.66
C ILE A 183 -3.17 -12.31 -11.14
N CYS A 184 -2.68 -11.38 -11.97
CA CYS A 184 -1.61 -10.47 -11.60
C CYS A 184 -2.04 -9.52 -10.47
N ALA A 185 -3.27 -8.98 -10.51
CA ALA A 185 -3.83 -8.17 -9.44
C ALA A 185 -3.95 -8.96 -8.13
N LYS A 186 -4.45 -10.19 -8.18
CA LYS A 186 -4.54 -11.10 -7.01
C LYS A 186 -3.15 -11.40 -6.43
N SER A 187 -2.17 -11.68 -7.29
CA SER A 187 -0.78 -11.96 -6.89
C SER A 187 -0.12 -10.74 -6.25
N VAL A 188 -0.36 -9.55 -6.80
CA VAL A 188 0.12 -8.27 -6.26
C VAL A 188 -0.53 -7.98 -4.91
N LEU A 189 -1.84 -8.19 -4.76
CA LEU A 189 -2.52 -8.03 -3.47
C LEU A 189 -1.95 -8.97 -2.41
N ALA A 190 -1.76 -10.25 -2.75
CA ALA A 190 -1.13 -11.22 -1.84
C ALA A 190 0.29 -10.79 -1.45
N GLN A 191 1.09 -10.32 -2.41
CA GLN A 191 2.44 -9.81 -2.15
C GLN A 191 2.43 -8.55 -1.26
N ILE A 192 1.48 -7.62 -1.47
CA ILE A 192 1.29 -6.44 -0.62
C ILE A 192 0.95 -6.86 0.81
N MET A 193 0.03 -7.82 0.98
CA MET A 193 -0.28 -8.35 2.32
C MET A 193 0.96 -8.96 2.97
N LEU A 194 1.71 -9.79 2.24
CA LEU A 194 2.94 -10.37 2.77
C LEU A 194 3.95 -9.28 3.21
N ILE A 195 4.16 -8.24 2.40
CA ILE A 195 5.04 -7.12 2.77
C ILE A 195 4.54 -6.43 4.04
N VAL A 196 3.29 -5.96 4.05
CA VAL A 196 2.74 -5.18 5.17
C VAL A 196 2.78 -5.97 6.46
N PHE A 197 2.34 -7.23 6.44
CA PHE A 197 2.20 -8.02 7.66
C PHE A 197 3.54 -8.53 8.19
N THR A 198 4.53 -8.80 7.33
CA THR A 198 5.91 -9.05 7.80
C THR A 198 6.50 -7.79 8.44
N ARG A 199 6.25 -6.60 7.88
CA ARG A 199 6.69 -5.33 8.49
C ARG A 199 6.02 -5.05 9.83
N VAL A 200 4.76 -5.42 10.01
CA VAL A 200 4.02 -5.28 11.27
C VAL A 200 4.61 -6.18 12.36
N GLU A 201 4.97 -7.41 12.00
CA GLU A 201 5.61 -8.35 12.92
C GLU A 201 6.96 -7.82 13.43
N GLU A 202 7.84 -7.47 12.49
CA GLU A 202 9.19 -7.00 12.81
C GLU A 202 9.23 -5.52 13.23
N ASP A 203 8.10 -4.82 13.13
CA ASP A 203 7.98 -3.38 13.34
C ASP A 203 9.06 -2.56 12.60
N SER A 204 9.34 -2.96 11.36
CA SER A 204 10.45 -2.44 10.56
C SER A 204 10.05 -2.35 9.09
N LEU A 205 10.56 -1.35 8.37
CA LEU A 205 10.40 -1.24 6.91
C LEU A 205 11.40 -2.12 6.14
N ASP A 206 12.57 -2.38 6.74
CA ASP A 206 13.65 -3.16 6.16
C ASP A 206 13.55 -4.60 6.66
N VAL A 207 12.79 -5.40 5.93
CA VAL A 207 12.48 -6.79 6.26
C VAL A 207 12.71 -7.68 5.04
N SER A 208 13.10 -8.92 5.28
CA SER A 208 13.26 -9.92 4.21
C SER A 208 11.90 -10.44 3.78
N ILE A 209 11.42 -10.00 2.63
CA ILE A 209 10.14 -10.43 2.07
C ILE A 209 10.34 -11.59 1.08
N LYS A 210 9.63 -12.69 1.29
CA LYS A 210 9.54 -13.77 0.30
C LYS A 210 8.63 -13.35 -0.85
N THR A 211 8.95 -13.79 -2.06
CA THR A 211 8.05 -13.60 -3.20
C THR A 211 6.96 -14.68 -3.20
N VAL A 212 5.72 -14.29 -3.47
CA VAL A 212 4.58 -15.21 -3.56
C VAL A 212 4.72 -16.13 -4.77
N SER A 213 4.37 -17.41 -4.59
CA SER A 213 4.19 -18.39 -5.66
C SER A 213 2.78 -18.25 -6.23
N VAL A 214 2.68 -17.81 -7.49
CA VAL A 214 1.39 -17.62 -8.18
C VAL A 214 0.68 -18.97 -8.35
N SER A 215 1.43 -20.05 -8.60
CA SER A 215 0.86 -21.39 -8.71
C SER A 215 0.17 -21.82 -7.42
N GLU A 216 0.85 -21.72 -6.28
CA GLU A 216 0.29 -22.08 -4.96
C GLU A 216 -0.90 -21.19 -4.59
N LEU A 217 -0.84 -19.91 -4.96
CA LEU A 217 -1.93 -18.96 -4.72
C LEU A 217 -3.22 -19.32 -5.48
N LEU A 218 -3.10 -20.00 -6.62
CA LEU A 218 -4.22 -20.38 -7.48
C LEU A 218 -4.66 -21.84 -7.33
N GLU A 219 -3.93 -22.69 -6.60
CA GLU A 219 -4.26 -24.12 -6.40
C GLU A 219 -5.70 -24.33 -5.87
N PHE A 220 -6.21 -23.38 -5.08
CA PHE A 220 -7.55 -23.43 -4.50
C PHE A 220 -8.56 -22.51 -5.19
N THR A 221 -8.16 -21.81 -6.26
CA THR A 221 -8.99 -20.84 -6.98
C THR A 221 -9.61 -21.45 -8.23
N ASP A 222 -10.76 -20.89 -8.61
CA ASP A 222 -11.60 -21.25 -9.75
C ASP A 222 -10.80 -21.71 -10.99
N LYS A 223 -11.12 -22.92 -11.48
CA LYS A 223 -10.45 -23.54 -12.64
C LYS A 223 -10.59 -22.71 -13.93
N SER A 224 -11.43 -21.68 -13.92
CA SER A 224 -11.68 -20.74 -15.01
C SER A 224 -10.51 -19.78 -15.31
N LEU A 225 -9.56 -19.58 -14.38
CA LEU A 225 -8.41 -18.69 -14.57
C LEU A 225 -7.08 -19.42 -14.82
N ASN A 226 -7.05 -20.76 -14.72
CA ASN A 226 -5.81 -21.55 -14.71
C ASN A 226 -5.27 -21.83 -16.13
N GLU A 227 -4.90 -20.78 -16.85
CA GLU A 227 -4.09 -20.89 -18.07
C GLU A 227 -2.60 -20.90 -17.68
N GLY A 228 -1.89 -22.01 -17.92
CA GLY A 228 -0.48 -22.16 -17.52
C GLY A 228 0.46 -21.04 -18.02
N SER A 229 0.14 -20.42 -19.17
CA SER A 229 0.84 -19.24 -19.69
C SER A 229 0.67 -18.00 -18.80
N SER A 230 -0.54 -17.78 -18.28
CA SER A 230 -0.91 -16.63 -17.47
C SER A 230 -0.30 -16.72 -16.07
N ILE A 231 -0.21 -17.93 -15.52
CA ILE A 231 0.52 -18.21 -14.26
C ILE A 231 2.00 -17.84 -14.41
N TYR A 232 2.65 -18.33 -15.47
CA TYR A 232 4.07 -18.03 -15.73
C TYR A 232 4.31 -16.52 -15.93
N PHE A 233 3.45 -15.87 -16.71
CA PHE A 233 3.52 -14.42 -16.90
C PHE A 233 3.41 -13.65 -15.58
N CYS A 234 2.38 -13.94 -14.76
CA CYS A 234 2.18 -13.23 -13.51
C CYS A 234 3.26 -13.55 -12.47
N GLN A 235 3.83 -14.76 -12.47
CA GLN A 235 4.99 -15.05 -11.61
C GLN A 235 6.19 -14.18 -12.00
N ASN A 236 6.48 -14.05 -13.30
CA ASN A 236 7.55 -13.18 -13.78
C ASN A 236 7.28 -11.71 -13.47
N PHE A 237 6.03 -11.27 -13.61
CA PHE A 237 5.63 -9.91 -13.26
C PHE A 237 5.93 -9.58 -11.79
N VAL A 238 5.53 -10.44 -10.85
CA VAL A 238 5.81 -10.23 -9.42
C VAL A 238 7.31 -10.30 -9.15
N ASN A 239 8.02 -11.29 -9.73
CA ASN A 239 9.47 -11.43 -9.58
C ASN A 239 10.24 -10.19 -10.07
N GLU A 240 9.84 -9.63 -11.21
CA GLU A 240 10.45 -8.41 -11.75
C GLU A 240 10.32 -7.25 -10.76
N VAL A 241 9.11 -7.02 -10.23
CA VAL A 241 8.88 -5.92 -9.28
C VAL A 241 9.62 -6.16 -7.97
N MET A 242 9.62 -7.39 -7.46
CA MET A 242 10.31 -7.75 -6.21
C MET A 242 11.84 -7.67 -6.35
N GLY A 243 12.37 -7.98 -7.54
CA GLY A 243 13.79 -7.91 -7.87
C GLY A 243 14.30 -6.53 -8.31
N ALA A 244 13.43 -5.54 -8.54
CA ALA A 244 13.77 -4.24 -9.12
C ALA A 244 14.63 -3.30 -8.22
N SER A 245 15.34 -3.82 -7.21
CA SER A 245 16.22 -3.05 -6.33
C SER A 245 17.69 -3.14 -6.77
N GLU A 246 18.06 -2.41 -7.84
CA GLU A 246 19.47 -2.16 -8.15
C GLU A 246 19.72 -0.65 -8.25
N GLY A 247 20.51 -0.07 -7.34
CA GLY A 247 21.11 1.24 -7.63
C GLY A 247 21.55 2.19 -6.52
N ILE A 248 21.47 1.88 -5.21
CA ILE A 248 22.09 2.74 -4.19
C ILE A 248 22.80 1.89 -3.12
N PRO A 249 24.14 1.80 -3.13
CA PRO A 249 24.92 1.08 -2.12
C PRO A 249 24.80 1.63 -0.68
N ASP A 250 24.26 2.85 -0.50
CA ASP A 250 24.31 3.61 0.76
C ASP A 250 23.03 3.61 1.61
N ALA A 251 21.95 2.95 1.19
CA ALA A 251 20.70 3.00 1.96
C ALA A 251 20.76 2.21 3.28
N LYS A 252 21.66 1.21 3.40
CA LYS A 252 21.83 0.42 4.64
C LYS A 252 22.40 1.22 5.82
N LEU A 253 22.90 2.45 5.60
CA LEU A 253 23.46 3.29 6.65
C LEU A 253 22.48 4.28 7.30
N LEU A 254 21.24 4.42 6.78
CA LEU A 254 20.40 5.59 7.11
C LEU A 254 19.13 5.33 7.93
N LEU A 255 18.88 4.08 8.36
CA LEU A 255 17.76 3.78 9.29
C LEU A 255 18.21 3.56 10.75
N HIS A 256 19.50 3.63 11.06
CA HIS A 256 19.97 3.64 12.44
C HIS A 256 19.77 5.03 13.08
N SER A 257 18.52 5.35 13.42
CA SER A 257 18.28 6.23 14.57
C SER A 257 18.35 5.34 15.82
N PRO A 258 19.14 5.68 16.85
CA PRO A 258 19.28 4.81 18.01
C PRO A 258 17.94 4.82 18.77
N SER A 259 17.32 3.64 18.87
CA SER A 259 16.36 3.37 19.94
C SER A 259 17.04 3.71 21.26
N THR A 260 16.50 4.69 21.98
CA THR A 260 16.97 5.04 23.31
C THR A 260 16.92 3.78 24.17
N ILE A 261 18.09 3.23 24.46
CA ILE A 261 18.31 2.18 25.45
C ILE A 261 17.86 2.79 26.78
N VAL A 262 16.66 2.44 27.24
CA VAL A 262 16.26 2.71 28.62
C VAL A 262 16.89 1.61 29.47
N GLN A 263 17.96 1.99 30.15
CA GLN A 263 18.64 1.17 31.14
C GLN A 263 17.69 0.92 32.33
N ASN A 264 17.63 -0.34 32.75
CA ASN A 264 17.13 -0.72 34.07
C ASN A 264 17.99 -0.04 35.14
N GLY A 265 17.35 0.71 36.02
CA GLY A 265 17.94 1.26 37.23
C GLY A 265 16.87 1.33 38.31
N SER A 266 16.98 0.44 39.28
CA SER A 266 16.26 0.40 40.54
C SER A 266 16.59 1.61 41.42
N ASP A 267 15.59 2.34 41.92
CA ASP A 267 15.66 3.00 43.23
C ASP A 267 14.26 3.33 43.79
N ASP A 268 14.18 3.32 45.12
CA ASP A 268 13.00 3.27 46.00
C ASP A 268 12.18 4.59 46.15
N GLY A 269 10.84 4.46 46.07
CA GLY A 269 9.80 5.16 46.86
C GLY A 269 9.59 6.69 46.76
N PRO A 270 8.52 7.26 47.39
CA PRO A 270 7.11 6.84 47.38
C PRO A 270 6.13 7.96 46.95
N LEU A 271 4.90 7.54 46.64
CA LEU A 271 3.67 8.30 46.31
C LEU A 271 3.43 9.57 47.14
N PRO A 272 2.56 10.48 46.62
CA PRO A 272 1.45 10.94 47.45
C PRO A 272 0.07 10.88 46.76
N VAL A 273 -0.88 10.61 47.64
CA VAL A 273 -2.33 10.49 47.51
C VAL A 273 -3.00 11.87 47.61
N GLY A 274 -4.16 12.03 46.95
CA GLY A 274 -5.17 13.07 47.26
C GLY A 274 -5.46 13.97 46.06
N ALA A 275 -6.71 14.33 45.71
CA ALA A 275 -7.95 14.27 46.46
C ALA A 275 -9.15 14.27 45.49
N ALA A 276 -10.21 13.60 45.93
CA ALA A 276 -11.53 13.60 45.32
C ALA A 276 -12.19 14.99 45.36
N LYS A 277 -13.04 15.29 44.37
CA LYS A 277 -14.15 16.24 44.55
C LYS A 277 -15.40 15.74 43.83
N VAL A 278 -16.38 15.39 44.63
CA VAL A 278 -17.77 15.03 44.30
C VAL A 278 -18.62 16.31 44.35
N THR A 279 -19.57 16.48 43.41
CA THR A 279 -20.94 16.99 43.71
C THR A 279 -21.89 16.84 42.51
N ASN A 280 -22.95 16.04 42.74
CA ASN A 280 -24.38 16.03 42.31
C ASN A 280 -24.90 17.17 41.39
N GLY A 281 -25.95 17.04 40.57
CA GLY A 281 -26.95 15.97 40.33
C GLY A 281 -28.16 16.50 39.50
N ASN A 282 -29.04 15.57 39.09
CA ASN A 282 -30.46 15.65 38.67
C ASN A 282 -30.89 15.80 37.18
N ASP A 283 -31.37 14.65 36.67
CA ASP A 283 -32.68 14.30 36.08
C ASP A 283 -33.29 15.08 34.88
N LYS A 284 -33.50 14.38 33.74
CA LYS A 284 -34.81 13.81 33.33
C LYS A 284 -34.78 13.17 31.93
N GLU A 285 -35.53 12.07 31.81
CA GLU A 285 -35.75 11.20 30.65
C GLU A 285 -36.60 11.87 29.55
N GLU A 286 -36.31 11.59 28.27
CA GLU A 286 -37.33 11.28 27.25
C GLU A 286 -36.74 10.57 26.03
N LEU A 287 -37.47 9.56 25.55
CA LEU A 287 -37.17 8.63 24.46
C LEU A 287 -37.31 9.29 23.08
N GLY A 288 -36.39 8.97 22.17
CA GLY A 288 -36.52 9.26 20.74
C GLY A 288 -35.46 8.55 19.91
N ASP A 289 -35.88 7.52 19.17
CA ASP A 289 -35.08 6.80 18.16
C ASP A 289 -34.45 7.75 17.16
N ARG A 290 -33.10 7.77 17.07
CA ARG A 290 -32.37 8.21 15.87
C ARG A 290 -31.05 7.44 15.71
N GLU A 291 -30.91 6.85 14.54
CA GLU A 291 -29.67 6.29 13.99
C GLU A 291 -28.56 7.34 13.85
N ALA A 292 -27.32 6.85 13.82
CA ALA A 292 -26.07 7.49 13.39
C ALA A 292 -25.48 8.60 14.28
N ASN A 293 -24.40 8.30 15.01
CA ASN A 293 -23.15 9.07 14.90
C ASN A 293 -21.95 8.32 15.52
N ASP A 294 -20.79 8.54 14.88
CA ASP A 294 -19.45 8.09 15.24
C ASP A 294 -19.09 8.33 16.72
N GLY A 295 -18.74 7.26 17.42
CA GLY A 295 -18.06 7.30 18.71
C GLY A 295 -16.55 7.44 18.50
N ALA A 296 -16.06 8.67 18.51
CA ALA A 296 -14.65 8.97 18.74
C ALA A 296 -14.28 8.56 20.17
N GLU A 297 -13.74 7.35 20.35
CA GLU A 297 -13.15 6.95 21.62
C GLU A 297 -11.76 7.59 21.79
N SER A 298 -11.76 8.60 22.65
CA SER A 298 -10.65 9.18 23.40
C SER A 298 -9.42 8.27 23.50
N VAL A 299 -8.32 8.74 22.88
CA VAL A 299 -6.96 8.24 23.04
C VAL A 299 -6.57 8.21 24.52
N GLY A 300 -6.58 7.01 25.11
CA GLY A 300 -5.90 6.74 26.36
C GLY A 300 -4.40 6.99 26.18
N ALA A 301 -3.88 8.01 26.84
CA ALA A 301 -2.47 8.31 26.91
C ALA A 301 -1.73 7.21 27.68
N GLY A 302 -1.10 6.27 26.95
CA GLY A 302 -0.24 5.24 27.52
C GLY A 302 0.23 4.24 26.46
N THR A 303 1.50 4.34 26.07
CA THR A 303 2.16 3.63 24.96
C THR A 303 1.97 4.31 23.60
N ARG A 304 3.02 4.98 23.11
CA ARG A 304 3.06 5.49 21.72
C ARG A 304 3.02 4.26 20.80
N GLY A 305 1.87 4.00 20.17
CA GLY A 305 1.69 2.88 19.24
C GLY A 305 2.68 2.94 18.07
N SER A 306 3.07 1.77 17.56
CA SER A 306 3.84 1.72 16.32
C SER A 306 2.95 2.10 15.15
N LYS A 307 3.42 3.08 14.38
CA LYS A 307 2.79 3.53 13.13
C LYS A 307 2.60 2.39 12.12
N ILE A 308 3.59 1.51 11.97
CA ILE A 308 3.57 0.37 11.05
C ILE A 308 2.50 -0.61 11.49
N ARG A 309 2.47 -0.93 12.79
CA ARG A 309 1.46 -1.83 13.35
C ARG A 309 0.07 -1.26 13.20
N ASP A 310 -0.13 0.02 13.52
CA ASP A 310 -1.42 0.71 13.41
C ASP A 310 -2.01 0.62 11.99
N ASP A 311 -1.18 0.82 10.95
CA ASP A 311 -1.63 0.68 9.56
C ASP A 311 -1.97 -0.76 9.20
N GLY A 312 -1.18 -1.73 9.69
CA GLY A 312 -1.45 -3.15 9.52
C GLY A 312 -2.79 -3.56 10.12
N PHE A 313 -3.09 -3.11 11.34
CA PHE A 313 -4.38 -3.33 11.98
C PHE A 313 -5.53 -2.69 11.22
N LEU A 314 -5.34 -1.46 10.73
CA LEU A 314 -6.33 -0.75 9.93
C LEU A 314 -6.64 -1.53 8.64
N LEU A 315 -5.62 -2.00 7.94
CA LEU A 315 -5.76 -2.80 6.72
C LEU A 315 -6.46 -4.14 7.00
N PHE A 316 -6.05 -4.85 8.06
CA PHE A 316 -6.70 -6.09 8.47
C PHE A 316 -8.20 -5.89 8.74
N ARG A 317 -8.55 -4.87 9.54
CA ARG A 317 -9.97 -4.52 9.81
C ARG A 317 -10.73 -4.19 8.54
N ASN A 318 -10.11 -3.51 7.57
CA ASN A 318 -10.72 -3.21 6.28
C ASN A 318 -11.05 -4.49 5.49
N LEU A 319 -10.12 -5.44 5.45
CA LEU A 319 -10.33 -6.74 4.80
C LEU A 319 -11.46 -7.54 5.45
N CYS A 320 -11.54 -7.57 6.79
CA CYS A 320 -12.67 -8.20 7.51
C CYS A 320 -14.01 -7.57 7.10
N LYS A 321 -14.08 -6.23 7.01
CA LYS A 321 -15.29 -5.55 6.57
C LYS A 321 -15.66 -5.91 5.13
N LEU A 322 -14.67 -6.06 4.24
CA LEU A 322 -14.90 -6.46 2.85
C LEU A 322 -15.40 -7.92 2.74
N SER A 323 -14.92 -8.83 3.58
CA SER A 323 -15.41 -10.22 3.61
C SER A 323 -16.83 -10.33 4.15
N MET A 324 -17.29 -9.38 4.96
CA MET A 324 -18.61 -9.39 5.62
C MET A 324 -19.74 -8.69 4.85
N LYS A 325 -19.48 -8.01 3.71
CA LYS A 325 -20.53 -7.28 2.97
C LYS A 325 -21.64 -8.23 2.49
N PHE A 326 -22.89 -8.03 2.93
CA PHE A 326 -24.02 -8.90 2.55
C PHE A 326 -24.35 -8.82 1.06
N SER A 327 -24.65 -9.98 0.45
CA SER A 327 -25.23 -10.12 -0.89
C SER A 327 -26.70 -10.43 -0.72
N SER A 328 -27.59 -9.56 -1.21
CA SER A 328 -29.02 -9.87 -1.31
C SER A 328 -29.22 -10.75 -2.54
N HIS A 329 -29.47 -12.04 -2.33
CA HIS A 329 -29.75 -13.03 -3.38
C HIS A 329 -30.91 -12.56 -4.26
N GLU A 330 -30.60 -11.88 -5.38
CA GLU A 330 -31.56 -11.55 -6.46
C GLU A 330 -30.92 -10.79 -7.65
N ASN A 331 -29.62 -10.45 -7.63
CA ASN A 331 -28.98 -9.63 -8.68
C ASN A 331 -27.71 -10.27 -9.30
N PRO A 332 -27.44 -10.05 -10.61
CA PRO A 332 -26.21 -10.51 -11.26
C PRO A 332 -24.91 -9.94 -10.65
N ASP A 333 -25.01 -8.85 -9.88
CA ASP A 333 -23.90 -8.30 -9.07
C ASP A 333 -23.44 -9.24 -7.94
N ASP A 334 -24.21 -10.30 -7.64
CA ASP A 334 -23.89 -11.30 -6.61
C ASP A 334 -22.61 -12.09 -6.93
N HIS A 335 -22.29 -12.29 -8.22
CA HIS A 335 -21.05 -12.98 -8.61
C HIS A 335 -19.79 -12.15 -8.36
N ILE A 336 -19.83 -10.85 -8.68
CA ILE A 336 -18.71 -9.92 -8.42
C ILE A 336 -18.52 -9.77 -6.92
N LEU A 337 -19.63 -9.66 -6.18
CA LEU A 337 -19.61 -9.55 -4.73
C LEU A 337 -19.06 -10.82 -4.06
N LEU A 338 -19.49 -12.01 -4.49
CA LEU A 338 -18.95 -13.29 -4.02
C LEU A 338 -17.46 -13.43 -4.34
N ARG A 339 -17.04 -13.08 -5.56
CA ARG A 339 -15.64 -13.08 -5.97
C ARG A 339 -14.79 -12.16 -5.08
N GLY A 340 -15.33 -11.00 -4.71
CA GLY A 340 -14.70 -10.10 -3.75
C GLY A 340 -14.56 -10.72 -2.35
N LYS A 341 -15.63 -11.35 -1.83
CA LYS A 341 -15.58 -12.03 -0.53
C LYS A 341 -14.50 -13.10 -0.48
N ILE A 342 -14.46 -13.95 -1.50
CA ILE A 342 -13.45 -15.02 -1.62
C ILE A 342 -12.05 -14.40 -1.60
N LEU A 343 -11.79 -13.38 -2.42
CA LEU A 343 -10.49 -12.71 -2.42
C LEU A 343 -10.15 -12.12 -1.05
N SER A 344 -11.10 -11.46 -0.38
CA SER A 344 -10.86 -10.88 0.95
C SER A 344 -10.46 -11.94 1.97
N LEU A 345 -11.12 -13.10 1.95
CA LEU A 345 -10.78 -14.24 2.81
C LEU A 345 -9.42 -14.85 2.48
N GLU A 346 -9.07 -14.96 1.20
CA GLU A 346 -7.75 -15.43 0.77
C GLU A 346 -6.63 -14.48 1.22
N LEU A 347 -6.84 -13.17 1.13
CA LEU A 347 -5.89 -12.17 1.61
C LEU A 347 -5.75 -12.20 3.14
N LEU A 348 -6.85 -12.42 3.86
CA LEU A 348 -6.82 -12.65 5.31
C LEU A 348 -6.05 -13.93 5.66
N LYS A 349 -6.21 -15.01 4.89
CA LYS A 349 -5.41 -16.23 5.05
C LYS A 349 -3.92 -15.95 4.85
N VAL A 350 -3.53 -15.15 3.84
CA VAL A 350 -2.13 -14.72 3.64
C VAL A 350 -1.64 -13.91 4.85
N ALA A 351 -2.42 -12.95 5.31
CA ALA A 351 -2.08 -12.14 6.48
C ALA A 351 -1.86 -12.99 7.74
N MET A 352 -2.79 -13.90 8.04
CA MET A 352 -2.72 -14.78 9.22
C MET A 352 -1.62 -15.83 9.12
N GLY A 353 -1.40 -16.39 7.93
CA GLY A 353 -0.33 -17.38 7.70
C GLY A 353 1.08 -16.81 7.87
N ASN A 354 1.23 -15.49 7.69
CA ASN A 354 2.49 -14.77 7.92
C ASN A 354 2.55 -14.08 9.28
N GLY A 355 1.49 -14.16 10.08
CA GLY A 355 1.42 -13.53 11.38
C GLY A 355 2.05 -14.38 12.47
N GLY A 356 3.07 -13.84 13.15
CA GLY A 356 3.69 -14.42 14.34
C GLY A 356 2.91 -14.10 15.63
N LEU A 357 3.61 -14.13 16.76
CA LEU A 357 2.99 -14.07 18.10
C LEU A 357 2.23 -12.75 18.36
N ILE A 358 2.60 -11.66 17.70
CA ILE A 358 1.93 -10.37 17.88
C ILE A 358 0.51 -10.43 17.30
N TRP A 359 0.30 -11.13 16.18
CA TRP A 359 -1.04 -11.39 15.61
C TRP A 359 -1.91 -12.33 16.44
N ARG A 360 -1.28 -13.20 17.26
CA ARG A 360 -1.98 -14.22 18.05
C ARG A 360 -2.33 -13.75 19.46
N ASN A 361 -1.54 -12.86 20.05
CA ASN A 361 -1.63 -12.50 21.46
C ASN A 361 -2.31 -11.14 21.74
N ASN A 362 -2.65 -10.34 20.72
CA ASN A 362 -3.32 -9.06 20.96
C ASN A 362 -4.82 -9.26 21.23
N GLU A 363 -5.31 -8.87 22.41
CA GLU A 363 -6.72 -9.02 22.82
C GLU A 363 -7.71 -8.41 21.81
N ARG A 364 -7.34 -7.31 21.13
CA ARG A 364 -8.16 -6.69 20.07
C ARG A 364 -8.32 -7.59 18.85
N GLN A 365 -7.34 -8.44 18.56
CA GLN A 365 -7.36 -9.39 17.47
C GLN A 365 -8.02 -10.71 17.85
N VAL A 366 -8.00 -11.12 19.11
CA VAL A 366 -8.77 -12.29 19.57
C VAL A 366 -10.25 -12.10 19.28
N ILE A 367 -10.78 -10.88 19.42
CA ILE A 367 -12.17 -10.53 19.11
C ILE A 367 -12.43 -10.55 17.59
N LEU A 368 -11.55 -9.95 16.78
CA LEU A 368 -11.66 -9.97 15.32
C LEU A 368 -11.47 -11.38 14.73
N ASN A 369 -10.57 -12.19 15.30
CA ASN A 369 -10.40 -13.60 14.96
C ASN A 369 -11.67 -14.38 15.30
N PHE A 370 -12.28 -14.14 16.46
CA PHE A 370 -13.52 -14.79 16.85
C PHE A 370 -14.68 -14.48 15.89
N GLU A 371 -14.83 -13.22 15.46
CA GLU A 371 -15.82 -12.82 14.44
C GLU A 371 -15.53 -13.43 13.06
N LEU A 372 -14.25 -13.50 12.66
CA LEU A 372 -13.81 -14.16 11.43
C LEU A 372 -14.02 -15.68 11.46
N GLN A 373 -13.80 -16.32 12.61
CA GLN A 373 -13.96 -17.76 12.81
C GLN A 373 -15.44 -18.13 12.71
N LEU A 374 -16.32 -17.31 13.29
CA LEU A 374 -17.78 -17.42 13.14
C LEU A 374 -18.21 -17.24 11.67
N LEU A 375 -17.60 -16.30 10.93
CA LEU A 375 -17.93 -16.05 9.53
C LEU A 375 -17.43 -17.15 8.59
N CYS A 376 -16.20 -17.64 8.78
CA CYS A 376 -15.67 -18.81 8.08
C CYS A 376 -16.51 -20.05 8.36
N PHE A 377 -16.92 -20.25 9.62
CA PHE A 377 -17.83 -21.32 10.02
C PHE A 377 -19.19 -21.17 9.32
N TYR A 378 -19.77 -19.98 9.28
CA TYR A 378 -21.05 -19.71 8.60
C TYR A 378 -20.95 -19.92 7.08
N HIS A 379 -19.85 -19.50 6.44
CA HIS A 379 -19.69 -19.60 5.00
C HIS A 379 -19.36 -21.04 4.55
N LEU A 380 -18.56 -21.80 5.31
CA LEU A 380 -18.40 -23.24 5.08
C LEU A 380 -19.73 -24.00 5.25
N LEU A 381 -20.53 -23.65 6.28
CA LEU A 381 -21.84 -24.27 6.52
C LEU A 381 -22.87 -23.97 5.42
N PHE A 382 -22.81 -22.80 4.79
CA PHE A 382 -23.81 -22.38 3.81
C PHE A 382 -23.38 -22.48 2.34
N VAL A 383 -22.08 -22.53 2.02
CA VAL A 383 -21.58 -22.46 0.62
C VAL A 383 -20.82 -23.71 0.16
N SER A 384 -20.64 -24.75 0.98
CA SER A 384 -20.12 -26.02 0.45
C SER A 384 -20.69 -27.27 1.12
N ARG A 385 -21.45 -28.04 0.34
CA ARG A 385 -21.12 -29.47 0.18
C ARG A 385 -20.34 -29.62 -1.13
N PRO A 386 -19.27 -30.42 -1.22
CA PRO A 386 -18.23 -30.78 -0.26
C PRO A 386 -16.87 -30.21 -0.75
N VAL A 387 -16.27 -29.29 -0.01
CA VAL A 387 -14.82 -29.09 -0.10
C VAL A 387 -14.28 -29.61 1.22
N GLU A 388 -13.66 -30.79 1.18
CA GLU A 388 -12.90 -31.36 2.28
C GLU A 388 -11.66 -30.49 2.52
N LEU A 389 -11.88 -29.31 3.10
CA LEU A 389 -10.87 -28.62 3.89
C LEU A 389 -11.06 -29.19 5.29
N ASP A 390 -10.13 -30.06 5.68
CA ASP A 390 -10.19 -30.79 6.93
C ASP A 390 -10.19 -29.78 8.10
N ILE A 391 -11.37 -29.62 8.71
CA ILE A 391 -11.67 -28.70 9.81
C ILE A 391 -10.70 -28.93 10.99
N ALA A 392 -10.11 -30.12 11.06
CA ALA A 392 -9.10 -30.51 12.04
C ALA A 392 -7.83 -29.65 11.99
N ASP A 393 -7.31 -29.29 10.81
CA ASP A 393 -6.00 -28.62 10.71
C ASP A 393 -6.04 -27.15 11.20
N ILE A 394 -7.18 -26.48 11.01
CA ILE A 394 -7.38 -25.10 11.48
C ILE A 394 -7.65 -25.07 12.99
N ILE A 395 -8.32 -26.09 13.54
CA ILE A 395 -8.58 -26.21 14.98
C ILE A 395 -7.31 -26.65 15.74
N ILE A 396 -6.50 -27.53 15.15
CA ILE A 396 -5.25 -28.02 15.76
C ILE A 396 -4.22 -26.87 15.88
N LEU A 397 -4.16 -25.96 14.91
CA LEU A 397 -3.31 -24.76 15.00
C LEU A 397 -3.73 -23.77 16.11
N TYR A 398 -4.90 -23.95 16.72
CA TYR A 398 -5.42 -23.09 17.80
C TYR A 398 -5.30 -23.72 19.19
N TYR A 399 -5.02 -25.02 19.30
CA TYR A 399 -4.85 -25.75 20.57
C TYR A 399 -3.42 -26.22 20.86
N GLN A 400 -2.45 -25.80 20.05
CA GLN A 400 -1.01 -25.88 20.32
C GLN A 400 -0.40 -24.48 20.26
#